data_AF-A0A534G3F7-F1
#
_entry.id   AF-A0A534G3F7-F1
#
_cell.length_a   1.000
_cell.length_b   1.000
_cell.length_c   1.000
_cell.angle_alpha   90.00
_cell.angle_beta   90.00
_cell.angle_gamma   90.00
#
_symmetry.space_group_name_H-M   'P 1'
#
loop_
_entity.id
_entity.type
_entity.pdbx_description
1 polymer ?
#
loop_
_entity_poly.entity_id
_entity_poly.type
_entity_poly.pdbx_seq_one_letter_code
_entity_poly.pdbx_strand_id
1 'polypeptide(L)'
;MRLNRQSSSRRTRALIGASLIALACGPGASRAQEQASGSESTVGPLQEVVVTATRREESLSKVPLSVTALTQQSLDERGVKDFSEVARYTPGVNFDNSGTNNISIRGISGSGGAGTTGIYLDDTPIQMRALAFNPDEALPKSFDIERVEVLRGPQGTLFGAGSEGGTVRYITVQPSLTKTSIYGRSEFSSTQYGDPSYEAGAAIGGPLVQDTLGARFAVSYRYDGGWIDRIDPVTLQTVQKNANYTETLLLRLAGLWAPTDKWRITPGIYYQNQQKNDIANYWPLYSDPSSGRFVNVAARYAGQVLPGVAPDPGGSRLGAADFQHLVLPSPRADRLRGHPL
;
A
#
# COMPACT_ATOMS: atom_id res chain seq x y z
N MET A 1 14.50 53.38 16.01
CA MET A 1 13.79 52.57 15.00
C MET A 1 14.50 51.22 14.94
N ARG A 2 13.85 50.16 15.43
CA ARG A 2 14.48 48.85 15.74
C ARG A 2 14.62 48.00 14.47
N LEU A 3 15.81 47.44 14.27
CA LEU A 3 16.18 46.46 13.25
C LEU A 3 15.49 45.12 13.50
N ASN A 4 14.80 44.57 12.50
CA ASN A 4 14.21 43.23 12.55
C ASN A 4 15.05 42.26 11.70
N ARG A 5 15.85 41.42 12.37
CA ARG A 5 16.64 40.34 11.75
C ARG A 5 15.71 39.16 11.42
N GLN A 6 15.60 38.81 10.14
CA GLN A 6 15.03 37.52 9.74
C GLN A 6 16.08 36.41 9.90
N SER A 7 15.76 35.44 10.75
CA SER A 7 16.55 34.22 10.98
C SER A 7 16.11 33.16 9.96
N SER A 8 16.96 32.85 8.98
CA SER A 8 16.81 31.70 8.09
C SER A 8 17.32 30.42 8.77
N SER A 9 16.42 29.55 9.22
CA SER A 9 16.79 28.22 9.72
C SER A 9 16.97 27.25 8.55
N ARG A 10 18.23 27.00 8.16
CA ARG A 10 18.58 25.89 7.27
C ARG A 10 18.44 24.59 8.06
N ARG A 11 17.45 23.76 7.69
CA ARG A 11 17.31 22.40 8.21
C ARG A 11 18.38 21.51 7.54
N THR A 12 19.43 21.20 8.29
CA THR A 12 20.46 20.24 7.92
C THR A 12 19.85 18.85 7.86
N ARG A 13 19.74 18.27 6.66
CA ARG A 13 19.38 16.85 6.48
C ARG A 13 20.61 16.01 6.79
N ALA A 14 20.53 15.19 7.84
CA ALA A 14 21.55 14.21 8.18
C ALA A 14 21.42 13.01 7.24
N LEU A 15 22.38 12.85 6.34
CA LEU A 15 22.61 11.63 5.56
C LEU A 15 23.23 10.59 6.50
N ILE A 16 22.45 9.59 6.92
CA ILE A 16 23.01 8.41 7.59
C ILE A 16 23.55 7.51 6.47
N GLY A 17 24.86 7.59 6.26
CA GLY A 17 25.59 6.72 5.35
C GLY A 17 25.57 5.28 5.86
N ALA A 18 24.92 4.41 5.09
CA ALA A 18 25.09 2.97 5.20
C ALA A 18 26.47 2.59 4.65
N SER A 19 27.39 2.20 5.51
CA SER A 19 28.66 1.60 5.12
C SER A 19 29.12 0.68 6.23
N LEU A 20 28.90 -0.62 6.05
CA LEU A 20 29.65 -1.72 6.69
C LEU A 20 29.08 -3.08 6.24
N ILE A 21 29.41 -3.52 5.02
CA ILE A 21 29.54 -4.95 4.71
C ILE A 21 30.73 -5.11 3.74
N ALA A 22 31.93 -5.22 4.32
CA ALA A 22 33.08 -5.79 3.64
C ALA A 22 33.06 -7.30 3.92
N LEU A 23 32.42 -8.07 3.04
CA LEU A 23 32.47 -9.53 3.11
C LEU A 23 33.75 -10.01 2.43
N ALA A 24 34.60 -10.64 3.23
CA ALA A 24 35.87 -11.22 2.83
C ALA A 24 35.68 -12.29 1.73
N CYS A 25 36.34 -12.06 0.60
CA CYS A 25 36.48 -13.03 -0.48
C CYS A 25 37.63 -13.99 -0.10
N GLY A 26 37.30 -15.21 0.33
CA GLY A 26 38.25 -16.29 0.51
C GLY A 26 38.22 -17.25 -0.69
N PRO A 27 39.32 -17.48 -1.41
CA PRO A 27 39.37 -18.46 -2.49
C PRO A 27 39.62 -19.86 -1.92
N GLY A 28 38.73 -20.83 -2.14
CA GLY A 28 39.04 -22.23 -1.81
C GLY A 28 37.89 -23.22 -1.95
N ALA A 29 38.16 -24.27 -2.72
CA ALA A 29 37.42 -25.54 -2.85
C ALA A 29 36.18 -25.57 -3.76
N SER A 30 36.45 -25.76 -5.06
CA SER A 30 35.56 -26.47 -5.99
C SER A 30 35.18 -27.85 -5.44
N ARG A 31 33.93 -28.04 -5.01
CA ARG A 31 33.32 -29.37 -4.88
C ARG A 31 32.51 -29.67 -6.12
N ALA A 32 32.89 -30.74 -6.81
CA ALA A 32 32.11 -31.35 -7.87
C ALA A 32 30.74 -31.79 -7.32
N GLN A 33 29.67 -31.35 -7.98
CA GLN A 33 28.31 -31.72 -7.60
C GLN A 33 27.90 -32.91 -8.47
N GLU A 34 27.74 -34.04 -7.81
CA GLU A 34 27.23 -35.29 -8.37
C GLU A 34 25.76 -35.10 -8.76
N GLN A 35 25.45 -35.42 -10.01
CA GLN A 35 24.15 -35.20 -10.62
C GLN A 35 23.16 -36.26 -10.11
N ALA A 36 22.40 -35.90 -9.07
CA ALA A 36 21.26 -36.69 -8.63
C ALA A 36 20.17 -36.65 -9.71
N SER A 37 19.90 -37.83 -10.26
CA SER A 37 18.88 -38.07 -11.27
C SER A 37 17.47 -37.88 -10.72
N GLY A 38 16.64 -37.26 -11.55
CA GLY A 38 15.17 -37.14 -11.51
C GLY A 38 14.44 -37.61 -10.25
N SER A 39 14.04 -36.64 -9.42
CA SER A 39 12.93 -36.85 -8.49
C SER A 39 11.63 -36.56 -9.26
N GLU A 40 10.81 -37.59 -9.41
CA GLU A 40 9.45 -37.51 -9.93
C GLU A 40 8.69 -36.35 -9.28
N SER A 41 8.04 -35.55 -10.13
CA SER A 41 7.13 -34.47 -9.74
C SER A 41 5.91 -35.06 -9.04
N THR A 42 6.07 -35.39 -7.76
CA THR A 42 4.95 -35.55 -6.84
C THR A 42 4.29 -34.18 -6.75
N VAL A 43 3.08 -34.05 -7.29
CA VAL A 43 2.20 -32.92 -7.01
C VAL A 43 2.17 -32.78 -5.49
N GLY A 44 2.80 -31.72 -4.98
CA GLY A 44 2.89 -31.49 -3.55
C GLY A 44 1.49 -31.51 -2.93
N PRO A 45 1.34 -31.97 -1.68
CA PRO A 45 0.04 -31.95 -1.01
C PRO A 45 -0.53 -30.54 -1.09
N LEU A 46 -1.81 -30.43 -1.44
CA LEU A 46 -2.55 -29.17 -1.46
C LEU A 46 -2.32 -28.50 -0.09
N GLN A 47 -1.60 -27.37 -0.07
CA GLN A 47 -1.27 -26.70 1.17
C GLN A 47 -2.56 -26.22 1.83
N GLU A 48 -2.85 -26.78 3.00
CA GLU A 48 -4.01 -26.40 3.79
C GLU A 48 -3.78 -24.99 4.35
N VAL A 49 -4.55 -24.02 3.84
CA VAL A 49 -4.53 -22.65 4.35
C VAL A 49 -5.41 -22.60 5.59
N VAL A 50 -4.79 -22.40 6.75
CA VAL A 50 -5.50 -22.15 8.01
C VAL A 50 -5.84 -20.67 8.10
N VAL A 51 -7.08 -20.38 8.44
CA VAL A 51 -7.59 -19.02 8.64
C VAL A 51 -8.23 -18.89 10.00
N THR A 52 -8.38 -17.66 10.48
CA THR A 52 -9.09 -17.34 11.73
C THR A 52 -10.33 -16.47 11.48
N ALA A 53 -10.92 -16.60 10.28
CA ALA A 53 -12.08 -15.84 9.84
C ALA A 53 -13.29 -15.95 10.79
N THR A 54 -13.46 -17.09 11.46
CA THR A 54 -14.52 -17.37 12.45
C THR A 54 -14.06 -17.17 13.91
N ARG A 55 -12.93 -16.47 14.12
CA ARG A 55 -12.19 -16.37 15.40
C ARG A 55 -11.68 -17.73 15.93
N ARG A 56 -11.69 -18.76 15.09
CA ARG A 56 -11.15 -20.09 15.37
C ARG A 56 -10.25 -20.50 14.22
N GLU A 57 -9.16 -21.22 14.53
CA GLU A 57 -8.29 -21.78 13.51
C GLU A 57 -9.01 -22.89 12.75
N GLU A 58 -9.32 -22.62 11.49
CA GLU A 58 -10.04 -23.55 10.63
C GLU A 58 -9.40 -23.58 9.24
N SER A 59 -9.45 -24.76 8.61
CA SER A 59 -9.10 -24.91 7.20
C SER A 59 -9.98 -24.02 6.34
N LEU A 60 -9.41 -23.27 5.39
CA LEU A 60 -10.17 -22.45 4.45
C LEU A 60 -11.27 -23.25 3.74
N SER A 61 -11.02 -24.53 3.46
CA SER A 61 -11.99 -25.45 2.83
C SER A 61 -13.22 -25.76 3.69
N LYS A 62 -13.13 -25.58 5.02
CA LYS A 62 -14.17 -25.89 6.00
C LYS A 62 -14.91 -24.65 6.50
N VAL A 63 -14.41 -23.45 6.20
CA VAL A 63 -15.04 -22.19 6.63
C VAL A 63 -16.32 -21.96 5.84
N PRO A 64 -17.49 -21.84 6.50
CA PRO A 64 -18.79 -21.64 5.84
C PRO A 64 -19.02 -20.18 5.42
N LEU A 65 -17.95 -19.47 5.03
CA LEU A 65 -17.96 -18.05 4.65
C LEU A 65 -17.15 -17.86 3.38
N SER A 66 -17.47 -16.80 2.64
CA SER A 66 -16.75 -16.46 1.42
C SER A 66 -15.45 -15.73 1.74
N VAL A 67 -14.37 -16.49 1.97
CA VAL A 67 -13.06 -15.96 2.39
C VAL A 67 -12.05 -16.09 1.26
N THR A 68 -11.23 -15.05 1.07
CA THR A 68 -9.98 -15.13 0.32
C THR A 68 -8.84 -14.96 1.30
N ALA A 69 -7.83 -15.83 1.26
CA ALA A 69 -6.66 -15.75 2.12
C ALA A 69 -5.39 -15.73 1.26
N LEU A 70 -4.57 -14.70 1.43
CA LEU A 70 -3.27 -14.56 0.78
C LEU A 70 -2.19 -14.84 1.83
N THR A 71 -1.50 -15.97 1.72
CA THR A 71 -0.38 -16.35 2.62
C THR A 71 0.84 -15.47 2.40
N GLN A 72 1.77 -15.43 3.36
CA GLN A 72 3.04 -14.70 3.24
C GLN A 72 3.77 -15.02 1.92
N GLN A 73 3.90 -16.32 1.61
CA GLN A 73 4.47 -16.76 0.34
C GLN A 73 3.71 -16.23 -0.88
N SER A 74 2.37 -16.26 -0.85
CA SER A 74 1.56 -15.71 -1.96
C SER A 74 1.70 -14.18 -2.09
N LEU A 75 1.85 -13.46 -0.98
CA LEU A 75 2.09 -12.03 -0.96
C LEU A 75 3.45 -11.71 -1.60
N ASP A 76 4.47 -12.50 -1.27
CA ASP A 76 5.84 -12.36 -1.78
C ASP A 76 5.93 -12.67 -3.27
N GLU A 77 5.45 -13.83 -3.70
CA GLU A 77 5.51 -14.29 -5.10
C GLU A 77 4.75 -13.38 -6.06
N ARG A 78 3.69 -12.72 -5.57
CA ARG A 78 2.86 -11.80 -6.36
C ARG A 78 3.28 -10.33 -6.20
N GLY A 79 4.26 -10.03 -5.35
CA GLY A 79 4.68 -8.67 -5.06
C GLY A 79 3.58 -7.78 -4.48
N VAL A 80 2.64 -8.37 -3.71
CA VAL A 80 1.55 -7.64 -3.04
C VAL A 80 2.14 -6.81 -1.92
N LYS A 81 2.07 -5.48 -2.00
CA LYS A 81 2.73 -4.54 -1.06
C LYS A 81 1.73 -3.76 -0.23
N ASP A 82 0.58 -3.50 -0.81
CA ASP A 82 -0.51 -2.80 -0.19
C ASP A 82 -1.85 -3.41 -0.57
N PHE A 83 -2.91 -2.77 -0.07
CA PHE A 83 -4.26 -3.27 -0.25
C PHE A 83 -4.74 -3.19 -1.70
N SER A 84 -4.18 -2.30 -2.53
CA SER A 84 -4.56 -2.22 -3.93
C SER A 84 -4.19 -3.51 -4.68
N GLU A 85 -3.07 -4.14 -4.35
CA GLU A 85 -2.73 -5.45 -4.91
C GLU A 85 -3.55 -6.58 -4.27
N VAL A 86 -3.86 -6.51 -2.97
CA VAL A 86 -4.79 -7.47 -2.33
C VAL A 86 -6.14 -7.48 -3.05
N ALA A 87 -6.69 -6.31 -3.35
CA ALA A 87 -7.95 -6.16 -4.08
C ALA A 87 -7.88 -6.78 -5.48
N ARG A 88 -6.77 -6.60 -6.22
CA ARG A 88 -6.58 -7.20 -7.56
C ARG A 88 -6.65 -8.73 -7.56
N TYR A 89 -6.25 -9.37 -6.46
CA TYR A 89 -6.30 -10.83 -6.31
C TYR A 89 -7.53 -11.34 -5.56
N THR A 90 -8.46 -10.46 -5.19
CA THR A 90 -9.65 -10.83 -4.41
C THR A 90 -10.93 -10.55 -5.19
N PRO A 91 -11.64 -11.58 -5.68
CA PRO A 91 -12.85 -11.37 -6.49
C PRO A 91 -13.96 -10.64 -5.74
N GLY A 92 -14.56 -9.64 -6.40
CA GLY A 92 -15.64 -8.85 -5.83
C GLY A 92 -15.16 -7.80 -4.82
N VAL A 93 -13.87 -7.48 -4.80
CA VAL A 93 -13.30 -6.35 -4.04
C VAL A 93 -12.82 -5.29 -5.02
N ASN A 94 -13.14 -4.04 -4.73
CA ASN A 94 -12.64 -2.88 -5.45
C ASN A 94 -12.06 -1.89 -4.43
N PHE A 95 -10.95 -1.26 -4.78
CA PHE A 95 -10.29 -0.26 -3.96
C PHE A 95 -10.03 1.00 -4.79
N ASP A 96 -10.62 2.11 -4.36
CA ASP A 96 -10.37 3.43 -4.92
C ASP A 96 -9.23 4.12 -4.17
N ASN A 97 -8.04 4.14 -4.77
CA ASN A 97 -6.85 4.79 -4.22
C ASN A 97 -6.63 6.21 -4.75
N SER A 98 -7.61 6.82 -5.42
CA SER A 98 -7.50 8.14 -6.07
C SER A 98 -7.69 9.34 -5.14
N GLY A 99 -7.86 9.09 -3.83
CA GLY A 99 -8.00 10.11 -2.78
C GLY A 99 -9.06 9.80 -1.73
N THR A 100 -9.99 8.88 -2.01
CA THR A 100 -11.03 8.47 -1.03
C THR A 100 -10.63 7.26 -0.19
N ASN A 101 -9.68 6.44 -0.69
CA ASN A 101 -9.26 5.16 -0.09
C ASN A 101 -10.45 4.26 0.27
N ASN A 102 -11.49 4.29 -0.59
CA ASN A 102 -12.74 3.58 -0.35
C ASN A 102 -12.63 2.11 -0.79
N ILE A 103 -13.05 1.20 0.08
CA ILE A 103 -13.06 -0.23 -0.17
C ILE A 103 -14.50 -0.68 -0.39
N SER A 104 -14.78 -1.21 -1.58
CA SER A 104 -16.06 -1.83 -1.93
C SER A 104 -15.91 -3.34 -1.93
N ILE A 105 -16.80 -4.05 -1.22
CA ILE A 105 -16.88 -5.51 -1.23
C ILE A 105 -18.28 -5.91 -1.68
N ARG A 106 -18.37 -6.68 -2.76
CA ARG A 106 -19.62 -7.09 -3.43
C ARG A 106 -20.53 -5.89 -3.75
N GLY A 107 -19.95 -4.76 -4.12
CA GLY A 107 -20.67 -3.52 -4.45
C GLY A 107 -21.12 -2.69 -3.25
N ILE A 108 -20.84 -3.13 -2.02
CA ILE A 108 -21.15 -2.38 -0.80
C ILE A 108 -19.93 -1.52 -0.44
N SER A 109 -20.12 -0.20 -0.46
CA SER A 109 -19.10 0.80 -0.12
C SER A 109 -19.73 1.99 0.60
N GLY A 110 -18.96 2.67 1.44
CA GLY A 110 -19.39 3.89 2.13
C GLY A 110 -18.77 5.13 1.47
N SER A 111 -19.60 6.11 1.07
CA SER A 111 -19.13 7.37 0.47
C SER A 111 -19.05 8.54 1.46
N GLY A 112 -19.36 8.31 2.74
CA GLY A 112 -19.30 9.34 3.79
C GLY A 112 -19.62 8.77 5.17
N GLY A 113 -18.75 9.05 6.16
CA GLY A 113 -18.94 8.61 7.55
C GLY A 113 -18.09 7.39 7.91
N ALA A 114 -18.73 6.33 8.43
CA ALA A 114 -18.05 5.06 8.71
C ALA A 114 -17.84 4.28 7.40
N GLY A 115 -16.67 3.66 7.23
CA GLY A 115 -16.47 2.72 6.13
C GLY A 115 -17.36 1.48 6.28
N THR A 116 -17.69 0.82 5.17
CA THR A 116 -18.49 -0.41 5.16
C THR A 116 -17.65 -1.70 5.14
N THR A 117 -16.33 -1.55 5.21
CA THR A 117 -15.36 -2.65 5.30
C THR A 117 -14.54 -2.50 6.58
N GLY A 118 -14.60 -3.50 7.45
CA GLY A 118 -13.85 -3.51 8.70
C GLY A 118 -12.40 -3.89 8.44
N ILE A 119 -11.44 -3.10 8.93
CA ILE A 119 -10.01 -3.40 8.78
C ILE A 119 -9.43 -3.77 10.13
N TYR A 120 -8.68 -4.86 10.18
CA TYR A 120 -8.07 -5.37 11.41
C TYR A 120 -6.59 -5.68 11.17
N LEU A 121 -5.75 -5.31 12.14
CA LEU A 121 -4.41 -5.85 12.31
C LEU A 121 -4.46 -6.81 13.49
N ASP A 122 -4.28 -8.09 13.21
CA ASP A 122 -4.60 -9.21 14.09
C ASP A 122 -6.06 -9.14 14.59
N ASP A 123 -6.27 -8.87 15.88
CA ASP A 123 -7.58 -8.67 16.49
C ASP A 123 -7.89 -7.21 16.81
N THR A 124 -7.01 -6.28 16.45
CA THR A 124 -7.16 -4.84 16.70
C THR A 124 -7.82 -4.15 15.51
N PRO A 125 -8.98 -3.49 15.68
CA PRO A 125 -9.61 -2.75 14.60
C PRO A 125 -8.81 -1.49 14.25
N ILE A 126 -8.54 -1.28 12.97
CA ILE A 126 -8.05 -0.02 12.42
C ILE A 126 -9.27 0.76 11.96
N GLN A 127 -9.59 1.84 12.68
CA GLN A 127 -10.73 2.68 12.34
C GLN A 127 -10.41 3.48 11.07
N MET A 128 -10.97 3.05 9.95
CA MET A 128 -11.04 3.85 8.73
C MET A 128 -12.34 4.65 8.73
N ARG A 129 -12.20 5.97 8.59
CA ARG A 129 -13.34 6.85 8.30
C ARG A 129 -13.33 7.14 6.81
N ALA A 130 -14.47 6.91 6.15
CA ALA A 130 -14.70 7.37 4.79
C ALA A 130 -14.96 8.88 4.86
N LEU A 131 -13.89 9.65 5.00
CA LEU A 131 -13.94 11.09 4.89
C LEU A 131 -13.75 11.45 3.42
N ALA A 132 -14.61 12.32 2.88
CA ALA A 132 -14.52 12.81 1.50
C ALA A 132 -13.22 13.59 1.19
N PHE A 133 -12.32 13.71 2.17
CA PHE A 133 -11.03 14.37 2.08
C PHE A 133 -9.96 13.39 2.55
N ASN A 134 -9.14 12.91 1.60
CA ASN A 134 -7.85 12.23 1.77
C ASN A 134 -7.59 11.67 3.18
N PRO A 135 -8.28 10.60 3.61
CA PRO A 135 -7.82 9.87 4.77
C PRO A 135 -6.46 9.28 4.40
N ASP A 136 -5.39 9.80 4.99
CA ASP A 136 -4.04 9.25 4.90
C ASP A 136 -4.11 7.72 4.99
N GLU A 137 -3.33 7.04 4.15
CA GLU A 137 -3.38 5.60 3.89
C GLU A 137 -3.01 4.79 5.16
N ALA A 138 -3.95 4.68 6.11
CA ALA A 138 -3.76 3.99 7.39
C ALA A 138 -3.76 2.46 7.27
N LEU A 139 -3.83 1.95 6.04
CA LEU A 139 -3.81 0.52 5.76
C LEU A 139 -2.40 -0.05 6.02
N PRO A 140 -2.29 -1.19 6.73
CA PRO A 140 -1.01 -1.86 6.92
C PRO A 140 -0.37 -2.25 5.58
N LYS A 141 0.94 -2.06 5.47
CA LYS A 141 1.74 -2.58 4.35
C LYS A 141 2.11 -4.06 4.61
N SER A 142 2.44 -4.80 3.55
CA SER A 142 2.50 -6.28 3.59
C SER A 142 3.81 -6.90 4.10
N PHE A 143 4.65 -6.18 4.82
CA PHE A 143 5.91 -6.74 5.35
C PHE A 143 5.70 -7.44 6.70
N ASP A 144 6.29 -8.63 6.86
CA ASP A 144 6.14 -9.46 8.07
C ASP A 144 4.68 -9.82 8.43
N ILE A 145 3.84 -9.92 7.41
CA ILE A 145 2.45 -10.39 7.49
C ILE A 145 2.45 -11.88 7.16
N GLU A 146 1.85 -12.69 8.03
CA GLU A 146 1.67 -14.13 7.85
C GLU A 146 0.61 -14.41 6.77
N ARG A 147 -0.48 -13.64 6.81
CA ARG A 147 -1.52 -13.69 5.76
C ARG A 147 -2.44 -12.47 5.81
N VAL A 148 -3.09 -12.21 4.69
CA VAL A 148 -4.23 -11.29 4.61
C VAL A 148 -5.49 -12.10 4.33
N GLU A 149 -6.50 -11.96 5.18
CA GLU A 149 -7.82 -12.59 5.01
C GLU A 149 -8.85 -11.52 4.60
N VAL A 150 -9.60 -11.78 3.53
CA VAL A 150 -10.71 -10.93 3.09
C VAL A 150 -12.00 -11.73 3.17
N LEU A 151 -12.84 -11.38 4.15
CA LEU A 151 -14.16 -11.95 4.38
C LEU A 151 -15.18 -11.12 3.60
N ARG A 152 -15.91 -11.75 2.68
CA ARG A 152 -16.86 -11.07 1.81
C ARG A 152 -18.30 -11.27 2.30
N GLY A 153 -19.05 -10.18 2.40
CA GLY A 153 -20.41 -10.14 2.93
C GLY A 153 -20.45 -9.71 4.41
N PRO A 154 -21.64 -9.49 4.97
CA PRO A 154 -21.80 -8.90 6.30
C PRO A 154 -21.08 -9.70 7.41
N GLN A 155 -20.28 -9.01 8.21
CA GLN A 155 -19.48 -9.57 9.31
C GLN A 155 -19.72 -8.85 10.66
N GLY A 156 -20.84 -8.14 10.80
CA GLY A 156 -21.14 -7.31 11.97
C GLY A 156 -21.23 -8.06 13.30
N THR A 157 -21.50 -9.37 13.29
CA THR A 157 -21.59 -10.19 14.51
C THR A 157 -20.22 -10.48 15.14
N LEU A 158 -19.17 -10.68 14.34
CA LEU A 158 -17.82 -11.01 14.80
C LEU A 158 -16.87 -9.81 14.83
N PHE A 159 -17.14 -8.80 14.00
CA PHE A 159 -16.24 -7.67 13.76
C PHE A 159 -16.92 -6.29 13.94
N GLY A 160 -18.19 -6.26 14.35
CA GLY A 160 -18.87 -5.04 14.75
C GLY A 160 -19.16 -4.07 13.61
N ALA A 161 -19.35 -2.79 13.98
CA ALA A 161 -19.73 -1.73 13.06
C ALA A 161 -18.72 -1.53 11.92
N GLY A 162 -19.22 -1.17 10.74
CA GLY A 162 -18.39 -0.91 9.56
C GLY A 162 -17.95 -2.17 8.82
N SER A 163 -18.55 -3.32 9.10
CA SER A 163 -18.29 -4.59 8.39
C SER A 163 -19.52 -5.09 7.60
N GLU A 164 -20.30 -4.17 7.03
CA GLU A 164 -21.52 -4.47 6.27
C GLU A 164 -21.21 -5.13 4.91
N GLY A 165 -20.18 -4.65 4.22
CA GLY A 165 -19.68 -5.23 2.97
C GLY A 165 -18.72 -6.40 3.20
N GLY A 166 -17.95 -6.35 4.29
CA GLY A 166 -16.98 -7.39 4.65
C GLY A 166 -15.94 -6.93 5.66
N THR A 167 -14.92 -7.76 5.83
CA THR A 167 -13.80 -7.51 6.75
C THR A 167 -12.49 -7.92 6.10
N VAL A 168 -11.46 -7.10 6.24
CA VAL A 168 -10.07 -7.41 5.85
C VAL A 168 -9.24 -7.52 7.12
N ARG A 169 -8.48 -8.61 7.24
CA ARG A 169 -7.62 -8.87 8.40
C ARG A 169 -6.20 -9.10 7.93
N TYR A 170 -5.27 -8.33 8.50
CA TYR A 170 -3.85 -8.51 8.36
C TYR A 170 -3.37 -9.31 9.56
N ILE A 171 -2.98 -10.57 9.36
CA ILE A 171 -2.48 -11.42 10.43
C ILE A 171 -0.96 -11.37 10.40
N THR A 172 -0.37 -10.89 11.48
CA THR A 172 1.07 -10.72 11.59
C THR A 172 1.74 -12.03 12.02
N VAL A 173 2.99 -12.24 11.61
CA VAL A 173 3.74 -13.43 12.02
C VAL A 173 3.95 -13.40 13.54
N GLN A 174 3.45 -14.38 14.27
CA GLN A 174 3.58 -14.42 15.73
C GLN A 174 4.97 -14.92 16.16
N PRO A 175 5.53 -14.44 17.29
CA PRO A 175 6.71 -15.05 17.89
C PRO A 175 6.46 -16.52 18.24
N SER A 176 7.51 -17.34 18.23
CA SER A 176 7.43 -18.75 18.63
C SER A 176 8.16 -18.98 19.95
N LEU A 177 7.65 -19.93 20.75
CA LEU A 177 8.27 -20.37 22.01
C LEU A 177 9.28 -21.51 21.81
N THR A 178 9.39 -22.05 20.59
CA THR A 178 10.17 -23.27 20.33
C THR A 178 11.09 -23.15 19.12
N LYS A 179 10.73 -22.32 18.13
CA LYS A 179 11.46 -22.23 16.86
C LYS A 179 11.88 -20.79 16.57
N THR A 180 13.13 -20.64 16.17
CA THR A 180 13.60 -19.38 15.58
C THR A 180 13.18 -19.32 14.11
N SER A 181 12.67 -18.16 13.68
CA SER A 181 12.34 -17.84 12.30
C SER A 181 13.02 -16.54 11.88
N ILE A 182 13.58 -16.57 10.68
CA ILE A 182 14.18 -15.41 10.02
C ILE A 182 13.43 -15.22 8.69
N TYR A 183 13.18 -13.98 8.35
CA TYR A 183 12.52 -13.58 7.13
C TYR A 183 13.23 -12.34 6.56
N GLY A 184 13.42 -12.31 5.26
CA GLY A 184 14.05 -11.19 4.57
C GLY A 184 13.37 -10.98 3.23
N ARG A 185 13.14 -9.72 2.88
CA ARG A 185 12.61 -9.32 1.57
C ARG A 185 13.48 -8.20 1.02
N SER A 186 13.86 -8.32 -0.25
CA SER A 186 14.53 -7.26 -0.99
C SER A 186 13.95 -7.16 -2.38
N GLU A 187 13.76 -5.95 -2.87
CA GLU A 187 13.27 -5.69 -4.22
C GLU A 187 14.07 -4.56 -4.84
N PHE A 188 14.28 -4.69 -6.15
CA PHE A 188 14.65 -3.57 -7.01
C PHE A 188 13.76 -3.61 -8.25
N SER A 189 13.15 -2.50 -8.62
CA SER A 189 12.34 -2.37 -9.82
C SER A 189 12.53 -0.99 -10.45
N SER A 190 12.25 -0.89 -11.75
CA SER A 190 12.41 0.36 -12.51
C SER A 190 11.16 0.60 -13.33
N THR A 191 10.74 1.87 -13.36
CA THR A 191 9.64 2.33 -14.21
C THR A 191 10.22 3.04 -15.42
N GLN A 192 9.74 2.73 -16.63
CA GLN A 192 10.17 3.46 -17.82
C GLN A 192 9.81 4.94 -17.68
N TYR A 193 10.78 5.82 -17.91
CA TYR A 193 10.67 7.28 -17.71
C TYR A 193 10.44 7.73 -16.25
N GLY A 194 10.43 6.81 -15.28
CA GLY A 194 10.29 7.11 -13.86
C GLY A 194 11.56 6.86 -13.06
N ASP A 195 11.46 7.07 -11.75
CA ASP A 195 12.49 6.74 -10.77
C ASP A 195 12.47 5.24 -10.43
N PRO A 196 13.61 4.66 -10.03
CA PRO A 196 13.65 3.29 -9.53
C PRO A 196 12.91 3.17 -8.21
N SER A 197 12.37 1.98 -7.95
CA SER A 197 11.79 1.58 -6.68
C SER A 197 12.64 0.50 -6.03
N TYR A 198 12.71 0.50 -4.71
CA TYR A 198 13.48 -0.50 -3.97
C TYR A 198 12.90 -0.74 -2.57
N GLU A 199 13.08 -1.95 -2.09
CA GLU A 199 12.69 -2.37 -0.74
C GLU A 199 13.80 -3.19 -0.11
N ALA A 200 14.01 -2.98 1.18
CA ALA A 200 14.81 -3.86 2.01
C ALA A 200 14.11 -4.02 3.36
N GLY A 201 13.88 -5.27 3.76
CA GLY A 201 13.30 -5.59 5.04
C GLY A 201 13.86 -6.89 5.60
N ALA A 202 13.92 -6.93 6.93
CA ALA A 202 14.31 -8.10 7.69
C ALA A 202 13.41 -8.27 8.91
N ALA A 203 13.13 -9.52 9.25
CA ALA A 203 12.45 -9.89 10.47
C ALA A 203 13.11 -11.13 11.08
N ILE A 204 13.17 -11.14 12.41
CA ILE A 204 13.70 -12.24 13.19
C ILE A 204 12.82 -12.43 14.42
N GLY A 205 12.51 -13.68 14.75
CA GLY A 205 11.80 -13.99 15.98
C GLY A 205 12.03 -15.42 16.41
N GLY A 206 11.65 -15.73 17.64
CA GLY A 206 11.85 -17.04 18.24
C GLY A 206 11.87 -16.98 19.76
N PRO A 207 12.20 -18.11 20.41
CA PRO A 207 12.25 -18.16 21.86
C PRO A 207 13.43 -17.35 22.42
N LEU A 208 13.12 -16.44 23.35
CA LEU A 208 14.10 -15.88 24.28
C LEU A 208 14.33 -16.82 25.46
N VAL A 209 13.26 -17.49 25.92
CA VAL A 209 13.28 -18.58 26.90
C VAL A 209 12.40 -19.68 26.33
N GLN A 210 12.98 -20.87 26.17
CA GLN A 210 12.27 -22.04 25.62
C GLN A 210 10.95 -22.27 26.36
N ASP A 211 9.89 -22.52 25.59
CA ASP A 211 8.53 -22.82 26.04
C ASP A 211 7.82 -21.72 26.85
N THR A 212 8.48 -20.60 27.15
CA THR A 212 7.95 -19.59 28.09
C THR A 212 7.88 -18.18 27.49
N LEU A 213 8.94 -17.73 26.80
CA LEU A 213 9.04 -16.36 26.30
C LEU A 213 9.60 -16.35 24.89
N GLY A 214 8.86 -15.77 23.96
CA GLY A 214 9.26 -15.52 22.58
C GLY A 214 9.22 -14.03 22.26
N ALA A 215 10.02 -13.62 21.29
CA ALA A 215 10.00 -12.26 20.75
C ALA A 215 10.16 -12.27 19.24
N ARG A 216 9.69 -11.20 18.59
CA ARG A 216 9.88 -10.93 17.17
C ARG A 216 10.15 -9.46 16.95
N PHE A 217 11.11 -9.17 16.10
CA PHE A 217 11.41 -7.84 15.58
C PHE A 217 11.35 -7.88 14.06
N ALA A 218 10.73 -6.86 13.47
CA ALA A 218 10.69 -6.67 12.03
C ALA A 218 10.90 -5.20 11.69
N VAL A 219 11.64 -4.96 10.62
CA VAL A 219 11.87 -3.63 10.05
C VAL A 219 11.87 -3.73 8.53
N SER A 220 11.21 -2.79 7.87
CA SER A 220 11.37 -2.62 6.44
C SER A 220 11.39 -1.15 6.05
N TYR A 221 12.15 -0.86 5.01
CA TYR A 221 12.14 0.41 4.32
C TYR A 221 11.85 0.17 2.84
N ARG A 222 10.93 0.97 2.30
CA ARG A 222 10.55 0.93 0.90
C ARG A 222 10.53 2.34 0.33
N TYR A 223 11.13 2.49 -0.84
CA TYR A 223 11.02 3.66 -1.70
C TYR A 223 10.31 3.24 -2.99
N ASP A 224 9.15 3.83 -3.25
CA ASP A 224 8.42 3.70 -4.50
C ASP A 224 8.72 4.94 -5.36
N GLY A 225 9.43 4.73 -6.47
CA GLY A 225 9.85 5.78 -7.40
C GLY A 225 8.66 6.40 -8.13
N GLY A 226 8.67 7.73 -8.22
CA GLY A 226 7.67 8.47 -8.97
C GLY A 226 7.86 8.36 -10.48
N TRP A 227 6.82 8.71 -11.22
CA TRP A 227 6.76 8.70 -12.70
C TRP A 227 5.92 9.86 -13.25
N ILE A 228 5.33 10.69 -12.37
CA ILE A 228 4.55 11.87 -12.73
C ILE A 228 5.38 13.11 -12.46
N ASP A 229 5.60 13.92 -13.49
CA ASP A 229 6.25 15.20 -13.37
C ASP A 229 5.29 16.27 -12.85
N ARG A 230 5.74 17.10 -11.92
CA ARG A 230 5.02 18.29 -11.47
C ARG A 230 5.44 19.48 -12.29
N ILE A 231 4.50 20.15 -12.95
CA ILE A 231 4.74 21.39 -13.72
C ILE A 231 4.07 22.60 -13.09
N ASP A 232 4.54 23.78 -13.46
CA ASP A 232 3.87 25.04 -13.22
C ASP A 232 2.79 25.27 -14.31
N PRO A 233 1.53 25.56 -13.95
CA PRO A 233 0.45 25.64 -14.94
C PRO A 233 0.52 26.88 -15.85
N VAL A 234 1.33 27.89 -15.51
CA VAL A 234 1.46 29.14 -16.29
C VAL A 234 2.65 29.07 -17.22
N THR A 235 3.81 28.69 -16.70
CA THR A 235 5.06 28.63 -17.46
C THR A 235 5.26 27.30 -18.17
N LEU A 236 4.48 26.27 -17.80
CA LEU A 236 4.60 24.88 -18.26
C LEU A 236 5.97 24.25 -18.00
N GLN A 237 6.79 24.87 -17.16
CA GLN A 237 8.10 24.33 -16.78
C GLN A 237 7.94 23.26 -15.70
N THR A 238 8.76 22.21 -15.80
CA THR A 238 8.84 21.17 -14.78
C THR A 238 9.42 21.75 -13.49
N VAL A 239 8.60 21.76 -12.45
CA VAL A 239 8.96 22.14 -11.08
C VAL A 239 9.71 21.00 -10.39
N GLN A 240 9.23 19.77 -10.59
CA GLN A 240 9.85 18.58 -10.01
C GLN A 240 9.57 17.37 -10.90
N LYS A 241 10.59 16.62 -11.26
CA LYS A 241 10.42 15.34 -11.96
C LYS A 241 10.01 14.24 -11.00
N ASN A 242 9.25 13.25 -11.49
CA ASN A 242 8.90 12.03 -10.73
C ASN A 242 8.37 12.33 -9.31
N ALA A 243 7.51 13.34 -9.21
CA ALA A 243 7.09 13.94 -7.96
C ALA A 243 6.23 13.00 -7.10
N ASN A 244 5.55 12.01 -7.67
CA ASN A 244 4.66 11.10 -6.93
C ASN A 244 5.37 9.92 -6.25
N TYR A 245 6.62 10.09 -5.83
CA TYR A 245 7.31 9.06 -5.06
C TYR A 245 6.70 8.90 -3.65
N THR A 246 6.86 7.70 -3.08
CA THR A 246 6.42 7.37 -1.73
C THR A 246 7.55 6.69 -0.95
N GLU A 247 7.73 7.11 0.30
CA GLU A 247 8.66 6.46 1.24
C GLU A 247 7.86 5.82 2.36
N THR A 248 8.22 4.60 2.73
CA THR A 248 7.57 3.88 3.82
C THR A 248 8.61 3.25 4.74
N LEU A 249 8.47 3.52 6.04
CA LEU A 249 9.19 2.82 7.11
C LEU A 249 8.19 2.03 7.94
N LEU A 250 8.47 0.75 8.16
CA LEU A 250 7.71 -0.12 9.05
C LEU A 250 8.65 -0.66 10.13
N LEU A 251 8.17 -0.63 11.38
CA LEU A 251 8.83 -1.24 12.52
C LEU A 251 7.79 -2.01 13.34
N ARG A 252 8.09 -3.25 13.67
CA ARG A 252 7.25 -4.07 14.54
C ARG A 252 8.09 -4.75 15.61
N LEU A 253 7.58 -4.70 16.84
CA LEU A 253 8.07 -5.45 17.98
C LEU A 253 6.90 -6.27 18.53
N ALA A 254 7.09 -7.57 18.73
CA ALA A 254 6.08 -8.44 19.31
C ALA A 254 6.72 -9.37 20.35
N GLY A 255 6.00 -9.61 21.43
CA GLY A 255 6.34 -10.58 22.46
C GLY A 255 5.29 -11.68 22.54
N LEU A 256 5.69 -12.82 23.06
CA LEU A 256 4.82 -13.93 23.40
C LEU A 256 5.26 -14.46 24.76
N TRP A 257 4.44 -14.29 25.79
CA TRP A 257 4.70 -14.80 27.12
C TRP A 257 3.63 -15.83 27.49
N ALA A 258 4.08 -17.05 27.78
CA ALA A 258 3.26 -18.15 28.24
C ALA A 258 3.78 -18.62 29.61
N PRO A 259 3.36 -17.99 30.72
CA PRO A 259 3.82 -18.38 32.05
C PRO A 259 3.30 -19.76 32.48
N THR A 260 2.24 -20.26 31.85
CA THR A 260 1.64 -21.58 32.06
C THR A 260 1.02 -22.06 30.74
N ASP A 261 0.64 -23.34 30.66
CA ASP A 261 -0.03 -23.90 29.47
C ASP A 261 -1.42 -23.29 29.17
N LYS A 262 -2.00 -22.58 30.14
CA LYS A 262 -3.36 -22.00 30.03
C LYS A 262 -3.38 -20.51 29.70
N TRP A 263 -2.25 -19.83 29.86
CA TRP A 263 -2.17 -18.39 29.72
C TRP A 263 -1.17 -18.02 28.63
N ARG A 264 -1.61 -17.17 27.71
CA ARG A 264 -0.79 -16.63 26.64
C ARG A 264 -1.03 -15.13 26.54
N ILE A 265 0.04 -14.35 26.58
CA ILE A 265 0.01 -12.89 26.52
C ILE A 265 0.91 -12.44 25.37
N THR A 266 0.37 -11.68 24.42
CA THR A 266 1.07 -11.25 23.20
C THR A 266 1.15 -9.72 23.11
N PRO A 267 2.03 -9.07 23.88
CA PRO A 267 2.22 -7.62 23.75
C PRO A 267 2.88 -7.30 22.41
N GLY A 268 2.50 -6.18 21.80
CA GLY A 268 3.08 -5.78 20.51
C GLY A 268 3.00 -4.28 20.26
N ILE A 269 3.94 -3.79 19.47
CA ILE A 269 4.00 -2.43 18.95
C ILE A 269 4.18 -2.53 17.44
N TYR A 270 3.30 -1.88 16.69
CA TYR A 270 3.37 -1.73 15.24
C TYR A 270 3.47 -0.24 14.92
N TYR A 271 4.49 0.14 14.17
CA TYR A 271 4.73 1.51 13.74
C TYR A 271 4.93 1.53 12.23
N GLN A 272 4.18 2.40 11.55
CA GLN A 272 4.28 2.63 10.12
C GLN A 272 4.31 4.14 9.89
N ASN A 273 5.31 4.61 9.14
CA ASN A 273 5.38 5.98 8.67
C ASN A 273 5.46 5.97 7.14
N GLN A 274 4.47 6.58 6.51
CA GLN A 274 4.40 6.72 5.06
C GLN A 274 4.45 8.20 4.70
N GLN A 275 5.34 8.57 3.79
CA GLN A 275 5.44 9.91 3.25
C GLN A 275 5.22 9.86 1.74
N LYS A 276 4.12 10.47 1.29
CA LYS A 276 3.81 10.62 -0.13
C LYS A 276 4.15 12.04 -0.57
N ASN A 277 4.99 12.21 -1.59
CA ASN A 277 5.40 13.54 -2.05
C ASN A 277 4.39 14.16 -3.05
N ASP A 278 3.66 13.32 -3.78
CA ASP A 278 2.55 13.72 -4.64
C ASP A 278 1.56 12.56 -4.79
N ILE A 279 0.41 12.85 -5.41
CA ILE A 279 -0.61 11.86 -5.78
C ILE A 279 -0.30 11.25 -7.15
N ALA A 280 -0.84 10.06 -7.41
CA ALA A 280 -0.70 9.36 -8.69
C ALA A 280 -1.69 9.84 -9.77
N ASN A 281 -2.30 11.02 -9.60
CA ASN A 281 -3.22 11.61 -10.56
C ASN A 281 -2.44 12.50 -11.54
N TYR A 282 -2.78 12.41 -12.82
CA TYR A 282 -2.22 13.25 -13.88
C TYR A 282 -3.31 13.98 -14.65
N TRP A 283 -2.95 15.07 -15.30
CA TRP A 283 -3.85 15.91 -16.09
C TRP A 283 -3.75 15.50 -17.56
N PRO A 284 -4.83 14.98 -18.17
CA PRO A 284 -4.80 14.53 -19.57
C PRO A 284 -4.38 15.61 -20.56
N LEU A 285 -4.74 16.87 -20.29
CA LEU A 285 -4.40 18.01 -21.17
C LEU A 285 -2.88 18.25 -21.29
N TYR A 286 -2.12 17.98 -20.23
CA TYR A 286 -0.67 18.22 -20.17
C TYR A 286 0.17 16.94 -20.28
N SER A 287 -0.50 15.79 -20.31
CA SER A 287 0.12 14.47 -20.35
C SER A 287 0.03 13.89 -21.75
N ASP A 288 0.98 13.03 -22.09
CA ASP A 288 0.94 12.19 -23.28
C ASP A 288 1.22 10.75 -22.85
N PRO A 289 0.16 9.98 -22.53
CA PRO A 289 0.31 8.58 -22.14
C PRO A 289 0.94 7.71 -23.22
N SER A 290 0.86 8.10 -24.51
CA SER A 290 1.44 7.32 -25.60
C SER A 290 2.97 7.37 -25.63
N SER A 291 3.56 8.45 -25.11
CA SER A 291 5.00 8.60 -24.93
C SER A 291 5.48 8.33 -23.50
N GLY A 292 4.59 7.90 -22.60
CA GLY A 292 4.90 7.67 -21.19
C GLY A 292 5.13 8.96 -20.39
N ARG A 293 4.67 10.10 -20.90
CA ARG A 293 4.80 11.40 -20.21
C ARG A 293 3.54 11.69 -19.41
N PHE A 294 3.67 11.75 -18.10
CA PHE A 294 2.55 12.04 -17.20
C PHE A 294 2.85 13.25 -16.34
N VAL A 295 1.87 14.14 -16.24
CA VAL A 295 2.07 15.47 -15.67
C VAL A 295 0.96 15.83 -14.70
N ASN A 296 1.35 16.35 -13.54
CA ASN A 296 0.47 16.99 -12.58
C ASN A 296 0.81 18.49 -12.45
N VAL A 297 -0.19 19.32 -12.16
CA VAL A 297 0.02 20.76 -11.96
C VAL A 297 0.20 21.09 -10.48
N ALA A 298 1.16 21.95 -10.17
CA ALA A 298 1.46 22.35 -8.80
C ALA A 298 0.28 23.13 -8.18
N ALA A 299 -0.38 22.56 -7.17
CA ALA A 299 -1.46 23.21 -6.41
C ALA A 299 -1.01 24.43 -5.56
N ARG A 300 0.28 24.83 -5.61
CA ARG A 300 0.75 26.04 -4.92
C ARG A 300 0.18 27.35 -5.47
N TYR A 301 -0.59 27.30 -6.55
CA TYR A 301 -1.23 28.46 -7.19
C TYR A 301 -2.76 28.34 -7.31
N ALA A 302 -3.42 27.66 -6.36
CA ALA A 302 -4.89 27.61 -6.22
C ALA A 302 -5.50 28.98 -5.82
N GLY A 303 -5.21 29.99 -6.62
CA GLY A 303 -5.61 31.40 -6.44
C GLY A 303 -5.34 32.28 -7.66
N GLN A 304 -4.66 31.77 -8.70
CA GLN A 304 -4.59 32.45 -10.00
C GLN A 304 -5.51 31.74 -10.99
N VAL A 305 -6.49 32.49 -11.48
CA VAL A 305 -7.37 32.09 -12.58
C VAL A 305 -6.48 31.71 -13.76
N LEU A 306 -6.62 30.48 -14.26
CA LEU A 306 -5.91 30.01 -15.45
C LEU A 306 -6.25 30.95 -16.62
N PRO A 307 -5.25 31.47 -17.37
CA PRO A 307 -5.52 32.29 -18.54
C PRO A 307 -6.32 31.47 -19.56
N GLY A 308 -7.53 31.92 -19.90
CA GLY A 308 -8.41 31.27 -20.87
C GLY A 308 -9.66 30.60 -20.29
N VAL A 309 -9.82 30.55 -18.97
CA VAL A 309 -11.08 30.15 -18.32
C VAL A 309 -11.81 31.42 -17.89
N ALA A 310 -12.92 31.75 -18.55
CA ALA A 310 -13.76 32.85 -18.13
C ALA A 310 -14.26 32.61 -16.69
N PRO A 311 -14.15 33.57 -15.77
CA PRO A 311 -14.73 33.42 -14.45
C PRO A 311 -16.25 33.35 -14.58
N ASP A 312 -16.85 32.33 -13.96
CA ASP A 312 -18.29 32.23 -13.77
C ASP A 312 -18.80 33.51 -13.06
N PRO A 313 -19.84 34.20 -13.56
CA PRO A 313 -20.36 35.41 -12.91
C PRO A 313 -20.88 35.18 -11.47
N GLY A 314 -20.93 33.93 -11.01
CA GLY A 314 -21.50 33.51 -9.73
C GLY A 314 -20.54 33.35 -8.54
N GLY A 315 -19.42 34.07 -8.43
CA GLY A 315 -18.76 34.37 -7.13
C GLY A 315 -18.42 33.23 -6.16
N SER A 316 -18.38 31.96 -6.56
CA SER A 316 -18.01 30.83 -5.71
C SER A 316 -16.55 30.43 -5.97
N ARG A 317 -15.77 30.37 -4.89
CA ARG A 317 -14.39 29.86 -4.90
C ARG A 317 -14.41 28.39 -5.26
N LEU A 318 -14.25 28.08 -6.56
CA LEU A 318 -14.13 26.71 -7.04
C LEU A 318 -12.85 26.09 -6.47
N GLY A 319 -13.02 25.10 -5.60
CA GLY A 319 -11.95 24.24 -5.12
C GLY A 319 -11.63 23.18 -6.17
N ALA A 320 -10.46 22.55 -6.05
CA ALA A 320 -9.96 21.52 -6.96
C ALA A 320 -10.90 20.30 -7.16
N ALA A 321 -11.97 20.18 -6.37
CA ALA A 321 -12.96 19.11 -6.46
C ALA A 321 -14.11 19.39 -7.46
N ASP A 322 -14.38 20.65 -7.84
CA ASP A 322 -15.62 20.99 -8.58
C ASP A 322 -15.54 20.80 -10.10
N PHE A 323 -14.37 20.48 -10.67
CA PHE A 323 -14.18 20.40 -12.12
C PHE A 323 -14.38 19.00 -12.73
N GLN A 324 -14.75 17.98 -11.95
CA GLN A 324 -14.91 16.60 -12.45
C GLN A 324 -16.13 16.36 -13.35
N HIS A 325 -17.02 17.35 -13.53
CA HIS A 325 -18.30 17.17 -14.25
C HIS A 325 -18.44 17.92 -15.58
N LEU A 326 -17.38 18.52 -16.14
CA LEU A 326 -17.51 19.20 -17.44
C LEU A 326 -17.47 18.19 -18.60
N VAL A 327 -18.65 17.66 -18.96
CA VAL A 327 -18.90 16.92 -20.19
C VAL A 327 -18.69 17.87 -21.38
N LEU A 328 -17.68 17.58 -22.20
CA LEU A 328 -17.45 18.34 -23.44
C LEU A 328 -18.61 18.09 -24.44
N PRO A 329 -19.15 19.13 -25.12
CA PRO A 329 -20.10 18.93 -26.19
C PRO A 329 -19.41 18.30 -27.41
N SER A 330 -20.00 17.24 -27.95
CA SER A 330 -19.55 16.54 -29.16
C SER A 330 -19.46 17.47 -30.38
N PRO A 331 -18.44 17.30 -31.26
CA PRO A 331 -18.28 18.15 -32.43
C PRO A 331 -19.37 17.84 -33.48
N ARG A 332 -20.09 18.88 -33.91
CA ARG A 332 -21.05 18.81 -35.03
C ARG A 332 -20.31 18.47 -36.32
N ALA A 333 -20.72 17.39 -36.98
CA ALA A 333 -20.30 17.07 -38.33
C ALA A 333 -21.06 17.96 -39.33
N ASP A 334 -20.35 18.88 -39.98
CA ASP A 334 -20.85 19.58 -41.16
C ASP A 334 -20.89 18.60 -42.33
N ARG A 335 -22.11 18.23 -42.76
CA ARG A 335 -22.33 17.40 -43.94
C ARG A 335 -22.59 18.32 -45.14
N LEU A 336 -21.64 18.28 -46.07
CA LEU A 336 -21.62 18.96 -47.37
C LEU A 336 -22.92 18.72 -48.16
N ARG A 337 -23.47 19.80 -48.74
CA ARG A 337 -24.58 19.78 -49.68
C ARG A 337 -24.16 19.16 -51.00
N GLY A 338 -24.98 18.24 -51.51
CA GLY A 338 -24.86 17.71 -52.87
C GLY A 338 -25.42 18.67 -53.92
N HIS A 339 -24.87 18.57 -55.13
CA HIS A 339 -25.52 18.94 -56.39
C HIS A 339 -25.30 17.79 -57.39
N PRO A 340 -26.33 17.41 -58.17
CA PRO A 340 -26.21 16.36 -59.18
C PRO A 340 -25.90 16.92 -60.58
N LEU A 341 -25.31 16.03 -61.38
CA LEU A 341 -24.93 16.07 -62.81
C LEU A 341 -23.63 16.80 -63.15
#